data_AF-W2X6F1-F1
#
_entry.id   AF-W2X6F1-F1
#
_cell.length_a   1.000
_cell.length_b   1.000
_cell.length_c   1.000
_cell.angle_alpha   90.00
_cell.angle_beta   90.00
_cell.angle_gamma   90.00
#
_symmetry.space_group_name_H-M   'P 1'
#
loop_
_entity.id
_entity.type
_entity.pdbx_description
1 polymer ?
#
loop_
_entity_poly.entity_id
_entity_poly.type
_entity_poly.pdbx_seq_one_letter_code
_entity_poly.pdbx_strand_id
1 'polypeptide(L)'
;MNEVAPATAVAQVPATGTSLVTPQCELYMWAGSFHRVPRDFTLPSGTLRIAWQHWCAGQPPLRVLLKHDMSCRTMEVRLAELQRLMKHVESLLSNDEIHRAYSSLDSAGILFTQVVNRLPFSSSSSKDWAFFSSTTRNQVLVVGRRSFEEFDEPIPNRHTIVVSSTLQRPESGATGARSSGVQFAQTLEQALQIANTDPQYRNCNRVFIGGGERLYKEAMDAKVADSCYVSRVQQQIADGDTFFPMWSKQFPNLMYTSKTNGGGSTRVSFEIWTAATSG
;
A
#
# COMPACT_ATOMS: atom_id res chain seq x y z
N MET A 1 -11.96 -55.91 3.54
CA MET A 1 -12.06 -56.25 4.98
C MET A 1 -10.75 -56.95 5.34
N ASN A 2 -9.82 -56.43 6.13
CA ASN A 2 -9.81 -55.28 7.02
C ASN A 2 -8.42 -54.62 7.02
N GLU A 3 -8.44 -53.29 7.11
CA GLU A 3 -7.33 -52.46 7.59
C GLU A 3 -6.84 -52.92 8.97
N VAL A 4 -5.54 -52.78 9.21
CA VAL A 4 -5.01 -52.64 10.57
C VAL A 4 -3.85 -51.64 10.54
N ALA A 5 -4.12 -50.42 11.02
CA ALA A 5 -3.11 -49.56 11.60
C ALA A 5 -2.72 -50.08 13.00
N PRO A 6 -1.60 -49.60 13.57
CA PRO A 6 -1.78 -49.00 14.89
C PRO A 6 -1.05 -47.66 15.04
N ALA A 7 -1.72 -46.79 15.80
CA ALA A 7 -1.27 -45.51 16.29
C ALA A 7 -0.15 -45.67 17.33
N THR A 8 0.67 -44.62 17.51
CA THR A 8 1.21 -44.29 18.83
C THR A 8 1.22 -42.78 18.99
N ALA A 9 0.29 -42.32 19.82
CA ALA A 9 0.21 -40.99 20.37
C ALA A 9 1.40 -40.74 21.32
N VAL A 10 1.97 -39.54 21.29
CA VAL A 10 2.86 -39.06 22.35
C VAL A 10 2.11 -37.97 23.13
N ALA A 11 2.12 -38.18 24.44
CA ALA A 11 1.28 -37.54 25.44
C ALA A 11 1.50 -36.03 25.62
N GLN A 12 0.41 -35.31 25.85
CA GLN A 12 0.40 -33.97 26.44
C GLN A 12 0.64 -34.08 27.95
N VAL A 13 1.60 -33.30 28.46
CA VAL A 13 1.75 -32.98 29.88
C VAL A 13 1.12 -31.60 30.11
N PRO A 14 0.21 -31.41 31.08
CA PRO A 14 -0.32 -30.08 31.37
C PRO A 14 0.65 -29.35 32.30
N ALA A 15 1.35 -28.34 31.79
CA ALA A 15 2.12 -27.42 32.61
C ALA A 15 1.35 -26.10 32.73
N THR A 16 0.68 -25.94 33.87
CA THR A 16 0.13 -24.67 34.34
C THR A 16 1.28 -23.71 34.59
N GLY A 17 1.44 -22.74 33.70
CA GLY A 17 2.46 -21.70 33.83
C GLY A 17 2.29 -20.72 32.68
N THR A 18 2.17 -19.43 33.01
CA THR A 18 2.04 -18.33 32.06
C THR A 18 3.28 -18.29 31.16
N SER A 19 3.23 -19.05 30.07
CA SER A 19 4.34 -19.17 29.13
C SER A 19 4.28 -18.01 28.16
N LEU A 20 5.31 -17.15 28.21
CA LEU A 20 5.62 -16.22 27.15
C LEU A 20 5.74 -17.04 25.86
N VAL A 21 4.79 -16.88 24.95
CA VAL A 21 4.77 -17.56 23.65
C VAL A 21 6.05 -17.22 22.93
N THR A 22 7.02 -18.14 22.98
CA THR A 22 8.23 -18.05 22.16
C THR A 22 7.76 -18.42 20.76
N PRO A 23 7.90 -17.55 19.74
CA PRO A 23 7.47 -17.88 18.40
C PRO A 23 8.23 -19.12 17.94
N GLN A 24 7.55 -20.26 17.84
CA GLN A 24 8.11 -21.47 17.24
C GLN A 24 8.37 -21.15 15.77
N CYS A 25 9.64 -20.94 15.43
CA CYS A 25 10.09 -20.85 14.05
C CYS A 25 10.20 -22.29 13.54
N GLU A 26 9.16 -22.77 12.86
CA GLU A 26 9.30 -23.97 12.03
C GLU A 26 10.39 -23.71 10.98
N LEU A 27 11.34 -24.65 10.88
CA LEU A 27 12.40 -24.59 9.87
C LEU A 27 11.96 -25.39 8.66
N TYR A 28 12.08 -24.77 7.50
CA TYR A 28 11.79 -25.37 6.20
C TYR A 28 13.10 -25.63 5.45
N MET A 29 13.11 -26.65 4.61
CA MET A 29 14.28 -26.99 3.80
C MET A 29 13.94 -26.89 2.32
N TRP A 30 14.63 -26.01 1.61
CA TRP A 30 14.54 -25.89 0.15
C TRP A 30 15.89 -25.39 -0.41
N ALA A 31 16.18 -25.74 -1.67
CA ALA A 31 17.47 -25.44 -2.31
C ALA A 31 18.73 -25.90 -1.50
N GLY A 32 18.59 -26.97 -0.70
CA GLY A 32 19.68 -27.51 0.11
C GLY A 32 20.08 -26.67 1.33
N SER A 33 19.27 -25.68 1.73
CA SER A 33 19.49 -24.83 2.90
C SER A 33 18.25 -24.79 3.80
N PHE A 34 18.45 -24.40 5.07
CA PHE A 34 17.36 -24.15 6.01
C PHE A 34 16.86 -22.73 5.90
N HIS A 35 15.55 -22.57 5.97
CA HIS A 35 14.84 -21.30 5.85
C HIS A 35 13.76 -21.18 6.92
N ARG A 36 13.44 -19.95 7.31
CA ARG A 36 12.43 -19.65 8.34
C ARG A 36 11.00 -19.65 7.81
N VAL A 37 10.85 -19.77 6.48
CA VAL A 37 9.57 -19.75 5.77
C VAL A 37 9.56 -20.80 4.66
N PRO A 38 8.38 -21.32 4.29
CA PRO A 38 8.26 -22.26 3.17
C PRO A 38 8.59 -21.58 1.85
N ARG A 39 8.91 -22.38 0.81
CA ARG A 39 9.38 -21.87 -0.48
C ARG A 39 8.36 -20.98 -1.21
N ASP A 40 7.08 -21.23 -1.00
CA ASP A 40 5.94 -20.50 -1.55
C ASP A 40 5.48 -19.33 -0.67
N PHE A 41 6.23 -19.02 0.40
CA PHE A 41 5.95 -17.87 1.24
C PHE A 41 5.90 -16.58 0.44
N THR A 42 4.88 -15.76 0.73
CA THR A 42 4.72 -14.43 0.15
C THR A 42 4.68 -13.40 1.26
N LEU A 43 5.34 -12.27 1.01
CA LEU A 43 5.27 -11.13 1.92
C LEU A 43 3.83 -10.59 1.96
N PRO A 44 3.36 -10.14 3.14
CA PRO A 44 2.02 -9.59 3.25
C PRO A 44 1.88 -8.36 2.34
N SER A 45 0.88 -8.40 1.48
CA SER A 45 0.44 -7.23 0.73
C SER A 45 -0.54 -6.40 1.56
N GLY A 46 -0.55 -5.10 1.36
CA GLY A 46 -1.54 -4.20 1.96
C GLY A 46 -0.90 -2.95 2.54
N THR A 47 -1.54 -2.43 3.59
CA THR A 47 -1.19 -1.13 4.16
C THR A 47 0.04 -1.21 5.05
N LEU A 48 0.63 -0.06 5.36
CA LEU A 48 1.74 0.05 6.30
C LEU A 48 1.40 -0.55 7.67
N ARG A 49 0.13 -0.45 8.09
CA ARG A 49 -0.36 -1.07 9.32
C ARG A 49 -0.21 -2.58 9.28
N ILE A 50 -0.63 -3.23 8.20
CA ILE A 50 -0.51 -4.68 8.02
C ILE A 50 0.96 -5.08 8.03
N ALA A 51 1.80 -4.38 7.26
CA ALA A 51 3.24 -4.61 7.25
C ALA A 51 3.86 -4.51 8.66
N TRP A 52 3.45 -3.51 9.44
CA TRP A 52 3.89 -3.31 10.83
C TRP A 52 3.42 -4.44 11.76
N GLN A 53 2.17 -4.89 11.64
CA GLN A 53 1.67 -6.01 12.43
C GLN A 53 2.48 -7.29 12.18
N HIS A 54 2.77 -7.60 10.91
CA HIS A 54 3.61 -8.76 10.56
C HIS A 54 5.09 -8.57 10.94
N TRP A 55 5.59 -7.33 10.92
CA TRP A 55 6.92 -6.99 11.41
C TRP A 55 7.09 -7.29 12.91
N CYS A 56 6.09 -6.92 13.70
CA CYS A 56 6.09 -7.05 15.15
C CYS A 56 5.73 -8.46 15.65
N ALA A 57 4.68 -9.06 15.11
CA ALA A 57 4.08 -10.27 15.67
C ALA A 57 3.67 -11.31 14.59
N GLY A 58 4.20 -11.21 13.37
CA GLY A 58 4.01 -12.22 12.34
C GLY A 58 4.57 -13.59 12.74
N GLN A 59 4.23 -14.63 11.98
CA GLN A 59 4.73 -15.99 12.18
C GLN A 59 5.47 -16.47 10.92
N PRO A 60 6.82 -16.45 10.90
CA PRO A 60 7.68 -15.71 11.82
C PRO A 60 7.59 -14.19 11.61
N PRO A 61 8.02 -13.36 12.58
CA PRO A 61 7.97 -11.91 12.40
C PRO A 61 8.89 -11.46 11.26
N LEU A 62 8.46 -10.50 10.42
CA LEU A 62 9.26 -10.10 9.25
C LEU A 62 10.64 -9.54 9.63
N ARG A 63 10.80 -9.02 10.85
CA ARG A 63 12.08 -8.51 11.35
C ARG A 63 13.17 -9.57 11.50
N VAL A 64 12.80 -10.85 11.63
CA VAL A 64 13.76 -11.96 11.78
C VAL A 64 14.12 -12.62 10.44
N LEU A 65 13.44 -12.26 9.35
CA LEU A 65 13.69 -12.81 8.03
C LEU A 65 14.92 -12.17 7.38
N LEU A 66 15.65 -12.96 6.62
CA LEU A 66 16.82 -12.55 5.86
C LEU A 66 16.57 -12.71 4.36
N LYS A 67 17.41 -12.08 3.53
CA LYS A 67 17.28 -12.22 2.06
C LYS A 67 17.32 -13.68 1.61
N HIS A 68 18.12 -14.52 2.28
CA HIS A 68 18.20 -15.94 1.97
C HIS A 68 16.89 -16.69 2.24
N ASP A 69 15.99 -16.16 3.06
CA ASP A 69 14.67 -16.74 3.31
C ASP A 69 13.69 -16.48 2.14
N MET A 70 14.06 -15.69 1.14
CA MET A 70 13.20 -15.33 0.01
C MET A 70 13.47 -16.21 -1.21
N SER A 71 12.39 -16.70 -1.84
CA SER A 71 12.48 -17.65 -2.96
C SER A 71 12.93 -17.03 -4.29
N CYS A 72 12.91 -15.70 -4.42
CA CYS A 72 13.32 -15.00 -5.63
C CYS A 72 13.83 -13.58 -5.33
N ARG A 73 14.58 -13.02 -6.30
CA ARG A 73 15.18 -11.68 -6.20
C ARG A 73 14.16 -10.58 -5.93
N THR A 74 12.97 -10.66 -6.52
CA THR A 74 11.90 -9.67 -6.29
C THR A 74 11.44 -9.65 -4.83
N MET A 75 11.36 -10.81 -4.18
CA MET A 75 11.00 -10.90 -2.76
C MET A 75 12.13 -10.43 -1.84
N GLU A 76 13.39 -10.68 -2.21
CA GLU A 76 14.55 -10.11 -1.48
C GLU A 76 14.53 -8.58 -1.45
N VAL A 77 14.22 -7.96 -2.59
CA VAL A 77 14.14 -6.49 -2.73
C VAL A 77 12.99 -5.96 -1.87
N ARG A 78 11.81 -6.56 -1.97
CA ARG A 78 10.63 -6.19 -1.18
C ARG A 78 10.85 -6.34 0.33
N LEU A 79 11.48 -7.43 0.77
CA LEU A 79 11.83 -7.62 2.18
C LEU A 79 12.78 -6.51 2.65
N ALA A 80 13.78 -6.14 1.84
CA ALA A 80 14.72 -5.09 2.19
C ALA A 80 14.08 -3.69 2.24
N GLU A 81 13.07 -3.42 1.42
CA GLU A 81 12.26 -2.19 1.46
C GLU A 81 11.41 -2.15 2.73
N LEU A 82 10.67 -3.23 3.01
CA LEU A 82 9.89 -3.36 4.24
C LEU A 82 10.79 -3.19 5.47
N GLN A 83 11.95 -3.85 5.49
CA GLN A 83 12.92 -3.72 6.59
C GLN A 83 13.39 -2.29 6.81
N ARG A 84 13.72 -1.55 5.73
CA ARG A 84 14.11 -0.13 5.85
C ARG A 84 12.98 0.71 6.45
N LEU A 85 11.77 0.51 5.94
CA LEU A 85 10.59 1.26 6.37
C LEU A 85 10.21 0.97 7.82
N MET A 86 10.15 -0.30 8.20
CA MET A 86 9.77 -0.71 9.55
C MET A 86 10.84 -0.29 10.58
N LYS A 87 12.13 -0.33 10.24
CA LYS A 87 13.20 0.23 11.09
C LYS A 87 13.06 1.74 11.28
N HIS A 88 12.59 2.45 10.26
CA HIS A 88 12.28 3.88 10.43
C HIS A 88 11.10 4.07 11.40
N VAL A 89 10.04 3.27 11.29
CA VAL A 89 8.91 3.29 12.25
C VAL A 89 9.39 2.97 13.67
N GLU A 90 10.23 1.95 13.86
CA GLU A 90 10.85 1.62 15.16
C GLU A 90 11.64 2.80 15.74
N SER A 91 12.37 3.55 14.91
CA SER A 91 13.16 4.70 15.37
C SER A 91 12.31 5.85 15.93
N LEU A 92 10.99 5.85 15.68
CA LEU A 92 10.04 6.83 16.20
C LEU A 92 9.36 6.39 17.51
N LEU A 93 9.70 5.20 18.01
CA LEU A 93 9.12 4.57 19.17
C LEU A 93 10.09 4.57 20.36
N SER A 94 9.56 4.72 21.56
CA SER A 94 10.27 4.42 22.80
C SER A 94 10.40 2.91 23.00
N ASN A 95 11.37 2.48 23.81
CA ASN A 95 11.59 1.06 24.11
C ASN A 95 10.33 0.37 24.67
N ASP A 96 9.56 1.07 25.51
CA ASP A 96 8.32 0.54 26.08
C ASP A 96 7.22 0.36 25.01
N GLU A 97 7.13 1.28 24.05
CA GLU A 97 6.21 1.14 22.91
C GLU A 97 6.63 -0.03 22.02
N ILE A 98 7.93 -0.23 21.77
CA ILE A 98 8.45 -1.37 21.00
C ILE A 98 8.09 -2.70 21.69
N HIS A 99 8.33 -2.81 22.99
CA HIS A 99 8.00 -4.02 23.74
C HIS A 99 6.50 -4.34 23.69
N ARG A 100 5.63 -3.33 23.81
CA ARG A 100 4.18 -3.52 23.66
C ARG A 100 3.81 -3.93 22.23
N ALA A 101 4.43 -3.34 21.21
CA ALA A 101 4.15 -3.66 19.82
C ALA A 101 4.44 -5.13 19.51
N TYR A 102 5.50 -5.71 20.07
CA TYR A 102 5.87 -7.11 19.84
C TYR A 102 5.00 -8.14 20.58
N SER A 103 4.12 -7.72 21.49
CA SER A 103 3.31 -8.64 22.29
C SER A 103 2.22 -9.37 21.50
N SER A 104 1.64 -8.73 20.49
CA SER A 104 0.51 -9.27 19.71
C SER A 104 0.26 -8.45 18.44
N LEU A 105 -0.41 -9.03 17.44
CA LEU A 105 -0.82 -8.31 16.23
C LEU A 105 -1.75 -7.12 16.56
N ASP A 106 -2.63 -7.25 17.55
CA ASP A 106 -3.56 -6.20 17.94
C ASP A 106 -2.82 -5.02 18.58
N SER A 107 -1.89 -5.30 19.50
CA SER A 107 -1.07 -4.26 20.13
C SER A 107 -0.20 -3.53 19.11
N ALA A 108 0.40 -4.25 18.16
CA ALA A 108 1.11 -3.64 17.04
C ALA A 108 0.19 -2.73 16.22
N GLY A 109 -1.02 -3.18 15.90
CA GLY A 109 -1.99 -2.44 15.12
C GLY A 109 -2.50 -1.16 15.82
N ILE A 110 -2.71 -1.20 17.13
CA ILE A 110 -3.13 -0.04 17.94
C ILE A 110 -1.99 0.97 18.06
N LEU A 111 -0.75 0.52 18.32
CA LEU A 111 0.39 1.43 18.41
C LEU A 111 0.67 2.10 17.05
N PHE A 112 0.47 1.38 15.94
CA PHE A 112 0.65 1.96 14.62
C PHE A 112 -0.27 3.18 14.38
N THR A 113 -1.51 3.17 14.87
CA THR A 113 -2.42 4.34 14.71
C THR A 113 -1.94 5.57 15.48
N GLN A 114 -1.13 5.39 16.52
CA GLN A 114 -0.52 6.47 17.30
C GLN A 114 0.75 7.01 16.63
N VAL A 115 1.51 6.13 15.97
CA VAL A 115 2.82 6.45 15.36
C VAL A 115 2.68 6.96 13.94
N VAL A 116 1.63 6.57 13.21
CA VAL A 116 1.46 6.96 11.80
C VAL A 116 1.57 8.47 11.62
N ASN A 117 1.03 9.26 12.55
CA ASN A 117 1.10 10.73 12.53
C ASN A 117 2.50 11.31 12.80
N ARG A 118 3.42 10.51 13.33
CA ARG A 118 4.84 10.86 13.54
C ARG A 118 5.69 10.63 12.28
N LEU A 119 5.18 9.90 11.27
CA LEU A 119 5.90 9.65 10.03
C LEU A 119 6.05 10.92 9.20
N PRO A 120 7.20 11.14 8.54
CA PRO A 120 7.44 12.34 7.73
C PRO A 120 6.53 12.43 6.49
N PHE A 121 5.91 11.31 6.09
CA PHE A 121 5.01 11.18 4.95
C PHE A 121 3.60 10.72 5.34
N SER A 122 3.17 10.92 6.60
CA SER A 122 1.84 10.50 7.06
C SER A 122 0.73 11.06 6.15
N SER A 123 -0.17 10.18 5.72
CA SER A 123 -1.30 10.49 4.85
C SER A 123 -2.35 11.38 5.52
N SER A 124 -2.37 11.56 6.84
CA SER A 124 -3.37 12.41 7.51
C SER A 124 -2.93 13.86 7.70
N SER A 125 -1.62 14.12 7.76
CA SER A 125 -1.05 15.42 8.16
C SER A 125 -0.20 16.08 7.08
N SER A 126 -0.01 15.44 5.93
CA SER A 126 0.72 16.03 4.82
C SER A 126 -0.13 17.08 4.10
N LYS A 127 0.49 18.23 3.80
CA LYS A 127 -0.13 19.27 2.97
C LYS A 127 -0.52 18.72 1.59
N ASP A 128 0.22 17.71 1.12
CA ASP A 128 -0.05 17.00 -0.11
C ASP A 128 -1.36 16.22 -0.08
N TRP A 129 -1.63 15.48 1.00
CA TRP A 129 -2.92 14.81 1.17
C TRP A 129 -4.08 15.79 1.20
N ALA A 130 -3.93 16.92 1.89
CA ALA A 130 -4.97 17.96 1.91
C ALA A 130 -5.27 18.50 0.51
N PHE A 131 -4.23 18.71 -0.31
CA PHE A 131 -4.38 19.12 -1.70
C PHE A 131 -5.06 18.03 -2.54
N PHE A 132 -4.61 16.78 -2.44
CA PHE A 132 -5.19 15.64 -3.15
C PHE A 132 -6.65 15.41 -2.78
N SER A 133 -6.95 15.37 -1.47
CA SER A 133 -8.30 15.10 -0.96
C SER A 133 -9.29 16.21 -1.27
N SER A 134 -8.85 17.48 -1.33
CA SER A 134 -9.73 18.59 -1.75
C SER A 134 -9.93 18.61 -3.26
N THR A 135 -8.87 18.39 -4.04
CA THR A 135 -8.89 18.38 -5.51
C THR A 135 -9.75 17.26 -6.09
N THR A 136 -9.70 16.07 -5.50
CA THR A 136 -10.41 14.87 -5.98
C THR A 136 -11.80 14.67 -5.35
N ARG A 137 -12.23 15.60 -4.48
CA ARG A 137 -13.49 15.49 -3.75
C ARG A 137 -14.71 15.49 -4.68
N ASN A 138 -15.63 14.55 -4.45
CA ASN A 138 -16.85 14.35 -5.21
C ASN A 138 -16.61 14.12 -6.71
N GLN A 139 -15.43 13.60 -7.06
CA GLN A 139 -15.06 13.25 -8.44
C GLN A 139 -14.78 11.75 -8.53
N VAL A 140 -14.52 11.27 -9.75
CA VAL A 140 -14.09 9.89 -10.00
C VAL A 140 -12.57 9.79 -9.85
N LEU A 141 -12.10 8.82 -9.08
CA LEU A 141 -10.69 8.50 -8.89
C LEU A 141 -10.42 7.08 -9.44
N VAL A 142 -9.61 7.00 -10.48
CA VAL A 142 -9.16 5.74 -11.08
C VAL A 142 -7.77 5.40 -10.53
N VAL A 143 -7.63 4.24 -9.90
CA VAL A 143 -6.35 3.79 -9.31
C VAL A 143 -6.01 2.37 -9.75
N GLY A 144 -4.73 2.06 -9.82
CA GLY A 144 -4.26 0.68 -10.00
C GLY A 144 -4.40 -0.13 -8.71
N ARG A 145 -4.39 -1.46 -8.84
CA ARG A 145 -4.43 -2.41 -7.71
C ARG A 145 -3.51 -2.06 -6.54
N ARG A 146 -2.22 -1.83 -6.79
CA ARG A 146 -1.23 -1.61 -5.71
C ARG A 146 -1.57 -0.34 -4.92
N SER A 147 -1.88 0.75 -5.63
CA SER A 147 -2.29 2.01 -5.01
C SER A 147 -3.59 1.84 -4.22
N PHE A 148 -4.54 1.02 -4.68
CA PHE A 148 -5.74 0.71 -3.90
C PHE A 148 -5.43 -0.08 -2.62
N GLU A 149 -4.52 -1.06 -2.68
CA GLU A 149 -4.09 -1.88 -1.54
C GLU A 149 -3.31 -1.09 -0.47
N GLU A 150 -2.77 0.08 -0.81
CA GLU A 150 -2.08 0.99 0.13
C GLU A 150 -3.04 1.72 1.07
N PHE A 151 -4.33 1.86 0.71
CA PHE A 151 -5.33 2.51 1.54
C PHE A 151 -5.98 1.53 2.52
N ASP A 152 -6.17 1.96 3.78
CA ASP A 152 -6.86 1.14 4.78
C ASP A 152 -8.36 1.02 4.46
N GLU A 153 -8.95 2.03 3.83
CA GLU A 153 -10.34 2.07 3.39
C GLU A 153 -10.47 2.88 2.09
N PRO A 154 -11.54 2.67 1.29
CA PRO A 154 -11.88 3.57 0.20
C PRO A 154 -11.95 5.00 0.72
N ILE A 155 -11.34 5.89 -0.03
CA ILE A 155 -11.14 7.23 0.49
C ILE A 155 -12.46 8.00 0.39
N PRO A 156 -12.96 8.60 1.48
CA PRO A 156 -14.34 9.07 1.55
C PRO A 156 -14.61 10.25 0.61
N ASN A 157 -15.91 10.43 0.29
CA ASN A 157 -16.43 11.52 -0.54
C ASN A 157 -15.85 11.55 -1.96
N ARG A 158 -15.60 10.38 -2.55
CA ARG A 158 -15.27 10.24 -3.97
C ARG A 158 -15.60 8.85 -4.46
N HIS A 159 -15.77 8.74 -5.77
CA HIS A 159 -15.99 7.46 -6.41
C HIS A 159 -14.65 6.84 -6.78
N THR A 160 -14.47 5.55 -6.52
CA THR A 160 -13.21 4.86 -6.82
C THR A 160 -13.44 3.76 -7.86
N ILE A 161 -12.63 3.77 -8.92
CA ILE A 161 -12.56 2.69 -9.92
C ILE A 161 -11.16 2.08 -9.86
N VAL A 162 -11.06 0.79 -9.56
CA VAL A 162 -9.79 0.07 -9.45
C VAL A 162 -9.50 -0.65 -10.76
N VAL A 163 -8.38 -0.32 -11.40
CA VAL A 163 -7.87 -1.01 -12.59
C VAL A 163 -6.97 -2.16 -12.17
N SER A 164 -7.38 -3.38 -12.51
CA SER A 164 -6.65 -4.60 -12.17
C SER A 164 -6.98 -5.74 -13.13
N SER A 165 -5.94 -6.42 -13.61
CA SER A 165 -6.09 -7.64 -14.40
C SER A 165 -6.33 -8.89 -13.55
N THR A 166 -6.10 -8.82 -12.22
CA THR A 166 -6.15 -9.97 -11.31
C THR A 166 -7.21 -9.83 -10.21
N LEU A 167 -7.53 -8.60 -9.80
CA LEU A 167 -8.61 -8.38 -8.83
C LEU A 167 -9.92 -8.33 -9.60
N GLN A 168 -10.77 -9.31 -9.33
CA GLN A 168 -12.17 -9.24 -9.67
C GLN A 168 -12.94 -8.66 -8.48
N ARG A 169 -14.12 -8.09 -8.74
CA ARG A 169 -15.05 -7.65 -7.69
C ARG A 169 -15.14 -8.78 -6.65
N PRO A 170 -14.88 -8.52 -5.36
CA PRO A 170 -15.06 -9.55 -4.33
C PRO A 170 -16.48 -10.09 -4.45
N GLU A 171 -16.62 -11.42 -4.59
CA GLU A 171 -17.92 -12.04 -4.41
C GLU A 171 -18.43 -11.61 -3.04
N SER A 172 -19.64 -11.07 -3.03
CA SER A 172 -20.27 -10.39 -1.91
C SER A 172 -19.98 -11.14 -0.59
N GLY A 173 -19.14 -10.56 0.26
CA GLY A 173 -18.84 -11.09 1.60
C GLY A 173 -17.37 -11.23 1.97
N ALA A 174 -16.42 -11.29 1.02
CA ALA A 174 -15.03 -11.62 1.35
C ALA A 174 -14.10 -10.43 1.72
N THR A 175 -14.56 -9.19 1.53
CA THR A 175 -13.85 -7.99 2.02
C THR A 175 -14.89 -7.04 2.63
N GLY A 176 -15.16 -7.19 3.93
CA GLY A 176 -16.12 -6.35 4.65
C GLY A 176 -15.84 -4.85 4.44
N ALA A 177 -16.90 -4.03 4.37
CA ALA A 177 -16.93 -2.55 4.30
C ALA A 177 -16.09 -1.83 3.20
N ARG A 178 -14.90 -2.33 2.85
CA ARG A 178 -13.89 -1.79 1.94
C ARG A 178 -14.30 -1.74 0.47
N SER A 179 -15.41 -2.37 0.08
CA SER A 179 -15.83 -2.44 -1.34
C SER A 179 -17.17 -1.78 -1.61
N SER A 180 -17.81 -1.21 -0.59
CA SER A 180 -19.05 -0.45 -0.78
C SER A 180 -18.75 0.82 -1.58
N GLY A 181 -19.27 0.93 -2.80
CA GLY A 181 -19.07 2.08 -3.68
C GLY A 181 -17.76 2.08 -4.50
N VAL A 182 -17.01 0.97 -4.52
CA VAL A 182 -15.83 0.78 -5.38
C VAL A 182 -16.21 -0.05 -6.60
N GLN A 183 -15.83 0.40 -7.79
CA GLN A 183 -15.94 -0.38 -9.02
C GLN A 183 -14.60 -0.92 -9.48
N PHE A 184 -14.62 -1.98 -10.30
CA PHE A 184 -13.44 -2.65 -10.81
C PHE A 184 -13.48 -2.68 -12.33
N ALA A 185 -12.33 -2.43 -12.95
CA ALA A 185 -12.13 -2.47 -14.40
C ALA A 185 -10.84 -3.25 -14.71
N GLN A 186 -10.79 -3.92 -15.86
CA GLN A 186 -9.62 -4.68 -16.30
C GLN A 186 -8.59 -3.80 -17.02
N THR A 187 -9.04 -2.71 -17.66
CA THR A 187 -8.19 -1.79 -18.41
C THR A 187 -8.54 -0.33 -18.09
N LEU A 188 -7.65 0.60 -18.45
CA LEU A 188 -7.93 2.03 -18.36
C LEU A 188 -9.15 2.42 -19.21
N GLU A 189 -9.26 1.92 -20.43
CA GLU A 189 -10.36 2.26 -21.34
C GLU A 189 -11.71 1.84 -20.73
N GLN A 190 -11.77 0.64 -20.14
CA GLN A 190 -12.98 0.20 -19.45
C GLN A 190 -13.29 1.11 -18.26
N ALA A 191 -12.30 1.51 -17.47
CA ALA A 191 -12.53 2.42 -16.33
C ALA A 191 -13.08 3.77 -16.79
N LEU A 192 -12.56 4.33 -17.88
CA LEU A 192 -13.04 5.59 -18.47
C LEU A 192 -14.44 5.44 -19.05
N GLN A 193 -14.74 4.31 -19.70
CA GLN A 193 -16.08 4.03 -20.21
C GLN A 193 -17.10 3.96 -19.07
N ILE A 194 -16.76 3.28 -17.96
CA ILE A 194 -17.62 3.23 -16.78
C ILE A 194 -17.82 4.66 -16.23
N ALA A 195 -16.73 5.42 -16.06
CA ALA A 195 -16.79 6.80 -15.56
C ALA A 195 -17.72 7.69 -16.42
N ASN A 196 -17.78 7.45 -17.72
CA ASN A 196 -18.59 8.21 -18.67
C ASN A 196 -20.05 7.73 -18.79
N THR A 197 -20.33 6.44 -18.53
CA THR A 197 -21.64 5.83 -18.83
C THR A 197 -22.49 5.53 -17.61
N ASP A 198 -21.88 5.33 -16.44
CA ASP A 198 -22.61 4.99 -15.22
C ASP A 198 -23.36 6.22 -14.66
N PRO A 199 -24.69 6.16 -14.48
CA PRO A 199 -25.49 7.27 -13.98
C PRO A 199 -25.03 7.83 -12.63
N GLN A 200 -24.35 7.01 -11.80
CA GLN A 200 -23.87 7.46 -10.50
C GLN A 200 -22.79 8.55 -10.62
N TYR A 201 -22.11 8.65 -11.76
CA TYR A 201 -21.03 9.62 -12.01
C TYR A 201 -21.48 10.87 -12.76
N ARG A 202 -22.77 11.01 -13.08
CA ARG A 202 -23.32 12.14 -13.88
C ARG A 202 -23.02 13.54 -13.31
N ASN A 203 -22.76 13.64 -12.01
CA ASN A 203 -22.47 14.90 -11.30
C ASN A 203 -20.96 15.13 -11.11
N CYS A 204 -20.11 14.22 -11.62
CA CYS A 204 -18.67 14.37 -11.63
C CYS A 204 -18.27 15.14 -12.88
N ASN A 205 -17.45 16.18 -12.70
CA ASN A 205 -16.94 17.01 -13.80
C ASN A 205 -15.53 16.56 -14.24
N ARG A 206 -14.87 15.71 -13.45
CA ARG A 206 -13.50 15.26 -13.69
C ARG A 206 -13.32 13.80 -13.33
N VAL A 207 -12.48 13.13 -14.10
CA VAL A 207 -11.91 11.82 -13.78
C VAL A 207 -10.43 12.02 -13.48
N PHE A 208 -9.99 11.62 -12.30
CA PHE A 208 -8.60 11.68 -11.89
C PHE A 208 -7.96 10.31 -12.00
N ILE A 209 -6.82 10.24 -12.69
CA ILE A 209 -5.93 9.08 -12.61
C ILE A 209 -5.06 9.27 -11.36
N GLY A 210 -5.28 8.43 -10.34
CA GLY A 210 -4.59 8.48 -9.04
C GLY A 210 -3.32 7.64 -8.97
N GLY A 211 -2.88 7.06 -10.10
CA GLY A 211 -1.69 6.22 -10.19
C GLY A 211 -1.97 4.73 -10.04
N GLY A 212 -0.96 3.86 -9.93
CA GLY A 212 0.48 4.15 -9.90
C GLY A 212 1.12 4.34 -11.28
N GLU A 213 2.46 4.24 -11.34
CA GLU A 213 3.30 4.46 -12.54
C GLU A 213 2.71 3.88 -13.82
N ARG A 214 2.37 2.58 -13.83
CA ARG A 214 1.81 1.91 -15.01
C ARG A 214 0.56 2.61 -15.53
N LEU A 215 -0.37 2.98 -14.64
CA LEU A 215 -1.63 3.60 -15.02
C LEU A 215 -1.41 5.03 -15.51
N TYR A 216 -0.47 5.77 -14.90
CA TYR A 216 -0.05 7.08 -15.41
C TYR A 216 0.52 6.98 -16.83
N LYS A 217 1.42 6.01 -17.05
CA LYS A 217 2.02 5.78 -18.37
C LYS A 217 0.96 5.44 -19.42
N GLU A 218 0.06 4.51 -19.10
CA GLU A 218 -1.04 4.10 -19.99
C GLU A 218 -1.94 5.29 -20.37
N ALA A 219 -2.33 6.12 -19.39
CA ALA A 219 -3.14 7.31 -19.65
C ALA A 219 -2.42 8.38 -20.48
N MET A 220 -1.13 8.58 -20.24
CA MET A 220 -0.31 9.53 -21.00
C MET A 220 -0.08 9.07 -22.44
N ASP A 221 0.26 7.79 -22.64
CA ASP A 221 0.45 7.19 -23.96
C ASP A 221 -0.83 7.23 -24.79
N ALA A 222 -1.98 6.97 -24.17
CA ALA A 222 -3.30 7.06 -24.79
C ALA A 222 -3.76 8.51 -25.05
N LYS A 223 -3.04 9.52 -24.52
CA LYS A 223 -3.35 10.95 -24.62
C LYS A 223 -4.77 11.31 -24.16
N VAL A 224 -5.24 10.66 -23.09
CA VAL A 224 -6.59 10.87 -22.53
C VAL A 224 -6.64 11.89 -21.39
N ALA A 225 -5.48 12.45 -21.00
CA ALA A 225 -5.38 13.39 -19.90
C ALA A 225 -5.22 14.83 -20.41
N ASP A 226 -6.07 15.74 -19.92
CA ASP A 226 -6.04 17.17 -20.27
C ASP A 226 -5.09 17.98 -19.37
N SER A 227 -4.86 17.51 -18.15
CA SER A 227 -4.10 18.23 -17.13
C SER A 227 -3.32 17.28 -16.23
N CYS A 228 -2.17 17.75 -15.76
CA CYS A 228 -1.31 17.08 -14.81
C CYS A 228 -1.23 17.90 -13.51
N TYR A 229 -1.69 17.31 -12.41
CA TYR A 229 -1.62 17.88 -11.07
C TYR A 229 -0.36 17.36 -10.39
N VAL A 230 0.59 18.25 -10.09
CA VAL A 230 1.93 17.88 -9.64
C VAL A 230 2.22 18.48 -8.28
N SER A 231 2.45 17.62 -7.30
CA SER A 231 3.01 18.00 -6.01
C SER A 231 4.53 17.79 -6.03
N ARG A 232 5.31 18.87 -5.94
CA ARG A 232 6.77 18.79 -5.82
C ARG A 232 7.18 18.86 -4.36
N VAL A 233 7.54 17.70 -3.82
CA VAL A 233 8.12 17.59 -2.48
C VAL A 233 9.62 17.87 -2.57
N GLN A 234 10.12 18.91 -1.90
CA GLN A 234 11.53 19.29 -1.92
C GLN A 234 12.35 18.38 -1.00
N GLN A 235 12.47 17.11 -1.39
CA GLN A 235 13.23 16.10 -0.68
C GLN A 235 13.98 15.22 -1.68
N GLN A 236 15.23 14.91 -1.36
CA GLN A 236 16.02 13.95 -2.13
C GLN A 236 15.81 12.56 -1.56
N ILE A 237 15.42 11.62 -2.42
CA ILE A 237 15.25 10.20 -2.09
C ILE A 237 16.32 9.44 -2.87
N ALA A 238 17.32 8.91 -2.18
CA ALA A 238 18.49 8.30 -2.82
C ALA A 238 18.18 6.93 -3.47
N ASP A 239 17.14 6.26 -3.00
CA ASP A 239 16.80 4.87 -3.27
C ASP A 239 15.39 4.69 -3.86
N GLY A 240 14.89 5.71 -4.57
CA GLY A 240 13.62 5.63 -5.30
C GLY A 240 13.70 4.63 -6.45
N ASP A 241 12.72 3.73 -6.54
CA ASP A 241 12.67 2.63 -7.51
C ASP A 241 11.60 2.81 -8.60
N THR A 242 10.67 3.75 -8.37
CA THR A 242 9.49 4.00 -9.21
C THR A 242 9.47 5.47 -9.59
N PHE A 243 9.36 5.77 -10.89
CA PHE A 243 9.44 7.13 -11.42
C PHE A 243 8.17 7.51 -12.15
N PHE A 244 7.74 8.76 -11.98
CA PHE A 244 6.62 9.29 -12.75
C PHE A 244 7.04 9.46 -14.23
N PRO A 245 6.21 9.10 -15.22
CA PRO A 245 6.57 9.22 -16.63
C PRO A 245 6.93 10.65 -17.04
N MET A 246 7.75 10.80 -18.09
CA MET A 246 8.14 12.13 -18.59
C MET A 246 6.92 12.88 -19.14
N TRP A 247 6.42 13.84 -18.36
CA TRP A 247 5.15 14.54 -18.61
C TRP A 247 5.29 15.95 -19.15
N SER A 248 6.43 16.61 -18.91
CA SER A 248 6.64 18.03 -19.23
C SER A 248 6.46 18.38 -20.70
N LYS A 249 6.70 17.42 -21.63
CA LYS A 249 6.46 17.61 -23.06
C LYS A 249 4.97 17.59 -23.41
N GLN A 250 4.18 16.81 -22.69
CA GLN A 250 2.75 16.65 -22.93
C GLN A 250 1.93 17.76 -22.27
N PHE A 251 2.38 18.24 -21.09
CA PHE A 251 1.74 19.31 -20.33
C PHE A 251 2.68 20.51 -20.14
N PRO A 252 2.93 21.32 -21.18
CA PRO A 252 3.93 22.40 -21.11
C PRO A 252 3.43 23.66 -20.40
N ASN A 253 2.12 23.81 -20.20
CA ASN A 253 1.52 25.08 -19.78
C ASN A 253 1.22 25.08 -18.27
N LEU A 254 1.94 25.88 -17.49
CA LEU A 254 1.66 26.05 -16.06
C LEU A 254 0.45 26.97 -15.86
N MET A 255 -0.65 26.43 -15.30
CA MET A 255 -1.90 27.17 -15.05
C MET A 255 -2.05 27.63 -13.60
N TYR A 256 -1.48 26.88 -12.66
CA TYR A 256 -1.58 27.17 -11.23
C TYR A 256 -0.31 26.77 -10.52
N THR A 257 0.14 27.58 -9.56
CA THR A 257 1.17 27.20 -8.61
C THR A 257 0.85 27.75 -7.22
N SER A 258 1.08 26.94 -6.20
CA SER A 258 1.08 27.37 -4.80
C SER A 258 2.26 26.74 -4.06
N LYS A 259 2.77 27.42 -3.04
CA LYS A 259 3.92 26.98 -2.25
C LYS A 259 3.58 27.02 -0.78
N THR A 260 4.01 26.00 -0.05
CA THR A 260 3.82 25.95 1.40
C THR A 260 4.91 26.76 2.11
N ASN A 261 4.56 27.51 3.16
CA ASN A 261 5.52 28.26 3.96
C ASN A 261 6.51 27.31 4.66
N GLY A 262 7.82 27.64 4.58
CA GLY A 262 8.94 26.77 4.95
C GLY A 262 9.33 26.79 6.43
N GLY A 263 8.38 26.68 7.35
CA GLY A 263 8.66 26.50 8.78
C GLY A 263 8.87 25.03 9.11
N GLY A 264 10.13 24.61 9.35
CA GLY A 264 10.56 23.32 9.94
C GLY A 264 10.15 22.02 9.24
N SER A 265 9.25 22.07 8.25
CA SER A 265 8.65 20.94 7.54
C SER A 265 9.08 20.91 6.08
N THR A 266 9.04 19.73 5.45
CA THR A 266 9.36 19.56 4.03
C THR A 266 8.54 20.51 3.17
N ARG A 267 9.23 21.32 2.35
CA ARG A 267 8.58 22.29 1.47
C ARG A 267 7.91 21.54 0.32
N VAL A 268 6.64 21.87 0.06
CA VAL A 268 5.88 21.33 -1.07
C VAL A 268 5.39 22.48 -1.95
N SER A 269 5.44 22.31 -3.27
CA SER A 269 4.69 23.13 -4.21
C SER A 269 3.62 22.31 -4.92
N PHE A 270 2.46 22.92 -5.14
CA PHE A 270 1.34 22.34 -5.88
C PHE A 270 1.23 23.06 -7.21
N GLU A 271 1.26 22.32 -8.30
CA GLU A 271 1.23 22.85 -9.66
C GLU A 271 0.12 22.17 -10.48
N ILE A 272 -0.53 22.91 -11.37
CA ILE A 272 -1.44 22.34 -12.37
C ILE A 272 -0.91 22.73 -13.73
N TRP A 273 -0.62 21.72 -14.54
CA TRP A 273 -0.12 21.85 -15.90
C TRP A 273 -1.16 21.37 -16.89
N THR A 274 -1.34 22.04 -18.01
CA THR A 274 -2.30 21.64 -19.06
C THR A 274 -1.59 21.24 -20.34
N ALA A 275 -2.27 20.38 -21.11
CA ALA A 275 -1.82 20.04 -22.44
C ALA A 275 -1.74 21.28 -23.34
N ALA A 276 -0.94 21.21 -24.40
CA ALA A 276 -1.00 22.23 -25.43
C ALA A 276 -2.42 22.22 -26.02
N THR A 277 -3.09 23.37 -26.02
CA THR A 277 -4.39 23.51 -26.67
C THR A 277 -4.20 23.15 -28.14
N SER A 278 -4.79 22.03 -28.57
CA SER A 278 -4.97 21.76 -30.00
C SER A 278 -5.96 22.80 -30.51
N GLY A 279 -5.42 23.90 -31.03
CA GLY A 279 -6.18 24.88 -31.80
C GLY A 279 -6.68 24.31 -33.12
#